data_AF-A0A7C5ZZ98-F1
#
_entry.id   AF-A0A7C5ZZ98-F1
#
_cell.length_a   1.000
_cell.length_b   1.000
_cell.length_c   1.000
_cell.angle_alpha   90.00
_cell.angle_beta   90.00
_cell.angle_gamma   90.00
#
_symmetry.space_group_name_H-M   'P 1'
#
loop_
_entity.id
_entity.type
_entity.pdbx_description
1 polymer ?
#
loop_
_entity_poly.entity_id
_entity_poly.type
_entity_poly.pdbx_seq_one_letter_code
_entity_poly.pdbx_strand_id
1 'polypeptide(L)'
;MVERLEGDKYITPSVYAEVVEVGKAKGFGDAVITEELVKRGVILVKKPSDNLVKLISTHMDIHAGEAEVISLSKELDGIAIVDDPVARSVAELHGVKKEGSYAIILRMLWKGEIGKDEARGAFRKLIESGWRCDVGLYDMILNKIENF
;
A
#
# COMPACT_ATOMS: atom_id res chain seq x y z
N MET A 1 -6.76 3.09 12.12
CA MET A 1 -6.75 1.66 11.75
C MET A 1 -5.32 1.19 11.51
N VAL A 2 -4.63 1.70 10.48
CA VAL A 2 -3.24 1.34 10.15
C VAL A 2 -2.24 1.42 11.32
N GLU A 3 -2.44 2.34 12.26
CA GLU A 3 -1.61 2.52 13.47
C GLU A 3 -1.55 1.29 14.39
N ARG A 4 -2.61 0.48 14.41
CA ARG A 4 -2.71 -0.74 15.22
C ARG A 4 -1.98 -1.92 14.59
N LEU A 5 -1.65 -1.85 13.30
CA LEU A 5 -0.96 -2.94 12.61
C LEU A 5 0.51 -2.96 13.06
N GLU A 6 0.99 -4.10 13.55
CA GLU A 6 2.42 -4.28 13.86
C GLU A 6 3.32 -4.14 12.63
N GLY A 7 4.60 -3.85 12.86
CA GLY A 7 5.64 -3.75 11.83
C GLY A 7 5.77 -2.35 11.24
N ASP A 8 6.99 -2.02 10.83
CA ASP A 8 7.33 -0.75 10.23
C ASP A 8 6.56 -0.51 8.93
N LYS A 9 6.14 0.74 8.72
CA LYS A 9 5.36 1.15 7.56
C LYS A 9 6.10 2.27 6.89
N TYR A 10 6.29 2.15 5.59
CA TYR A 10 7.06 3.11 4.83
C TYR A 10 6.22 3.66 3.67
N ILE A 11 6.45 4.93 3.38
CA ILE A 11 6.17 5.53 2.08
C ILE A 11 7.46 6.15 1.55
N THR A 12 7.52 6.34 0.24
CA THR A 12 8.68 6.94 -0.41
C THR A 12 8.48 8.45 -0.57
N PRO A 13 9.54 9.24 -0.80
CA PRO A 13 9.41 10.68 -1.01
C PRO A 13 8.48 11.03 -2.17
N SER A 14 8.51 10.29 -3.28
CA SER A 14 7.61 10.54 -4.41
C SER A 14 6.14 10.31 -4.02
N VAL A 15 5.84 9.24 -3.28
CA VAL A 15 4.48 8.96 -2.79
C VAL A 15 4.02 10.02 -1.80
N TYR A 16 4.91 10.47 -0.90
CA TYR A 16 4.57 11.55 0.04
C TYR A 16 4.26 12.86 -0.70
N ALA A 17 5.08 13.25 -1.68
CA ALA A 17 4.85 14.46 -2.46
C ALA A 17 3.50 14.40 -3.20
N GLU A 18 3.17 13.26 -3.81
CA GLU A 18 1.89 13.09 -4.50
C GLU A 18 0.70 13.09 -3.56
N VAL A 19 0.71 12.23 -2.54
CA VAL A 19 -0.44 11.99 -1.67
C VAL A 19 -0.64 13.15 -0.69
N VAL A 20 0.44 13.71 -0.15
CA VAL A 20 0.36 14.75 0.88
C VAL A 20 0.44 16.15 0.26
N GLU A 21 1.49 16.46 -0.50
CA GLU A 21 1.70 17.84 -0.97
C GLU A 21 0.69 18.20 -2.07
N VAL A 22 0.63 17.39 -3.13
CA VAL A 22 -0.32 17.59 -4.23
C VAL A 22 -1.75 17.28 -3.78
N GLY A 23 -1.95 16.21 -2.99
CA GLY A 23 -3.27 15.85 -2.46
C GLY A 23 -3.90 16.96 -1.61
N LYS A 24 -3.13 17.63 -0.74
CA LYS A 24 -3.62 18.79 0.03
C LYS A 24 -4.01 19.96 -0.87
N ALA A 25 -3.21 20.25 -1.89
CA ALA A 25 -3.52 21.32 -2.85
C ALA A 25 -4.83 21.04 -3.62
N LYS A 26 -5.18 19.77 -3.81
CA LYS A 26 -6.43 19.31 -4.43
C LYS A 26 -7.60 19.15 -3.45
N GLY A 27 -7.38 19.35 -2.15
CA GLY A 27 -8.41 19.23 -1.11
C GLY A 27 -8.81 17.79 -0.78
N PHE A 28 -7.95 16.81 -1.07
CA PHE A 28 -8.23 15.41 -0.73
C PHE A 28 -8.03 15.16 0.77
N GLY A 29 -9.04 14.56 1.42
CA GLY A 29 -9.04 14.38 2.87
C GLY A 29 -8.03 13.35 3.38
N ASP A 30 -7.67 12.38 2.54
CA ASP A 30 -6.62 11.38 2.80
C ASP A 30 -5.23 11.99 2.91
N ALA A 31 -4.97 13.12 2.23
CA ALA A 31 -3.70 13.85 2.32
C ALA A 31 -3.42 14.32 3.76
N VAL A 32 -4.43 14.87 4.45
CA VAL A 32 -4.33 15.33 5.84
C VAL A 32 -4.11 14.16 6.79
N ILE A 33 -4.84 13.05 6.59
CA ILE A 33 -4.70 11.84 7.40
C ILE A 33 -3.29 11.26 7.23
N THR A 34 -2.80 11.17 6.00
CA THR A 34 -1.47 10.63 5.69
C THR A 34 -0.36 11.49 6.30
N GLU A 35 -0.46 12.82 6.19
CA GLU A 35 0.48 13.74 6.82
C GLU A 35 0.54 13.56 8.35
N GLU A 36 -0.62 13.40 8.99
CA GLU A 36 -0.68 13.21 10.44
C GLU A 36 -0.07 11.86 10.88
N LEU A 37 -0.31 10.80 10.12
CA LEU A 37 0.30 9.49 10.35
C LEU A 37 1.84 9.55 10.23
N VAL A 38 2.34 10.35 9.28
CA VAL A 38 3.78 10.58 9.12
C VAL A 38 4.34 11.39 10.29
N LYS A 39 3.67 12.50 10.67
CA LYS A 39 4.09 13.34 11.82
C LYS A 39 4.17 12.57 13.13
N ARG A 40 3.24 11.63 13.33
CA ARG A 40 3.19 10.76 14.51
C ARG A 40 4.16 9.58 14.45
N GLY A 41 4.90 9.41 13.36
CA GLY A 41 5.86 8.31 13.19
C GLY A 41 5.19 6.94 12.98
N VAL A 42 3.90 6.90 12.65
CA VAL A 42 3.20 5.65 12.31
C VAL A 42 3.65 5.16 10.93
N ILE A 43 3.83 6.10 9.99
CA ILE A 43 4.37 5.84 8.66
C ILE A 43 5.67 6.63 8.53
N LEU A 44 6.75 5.95 8.16
CA LEU A 44 8.06 6.56 7.98
C LEU A 44 8.27 6.91 6.50
N VAL A 45 8.75 8.11 6.22
CA VAL A 45 9.18 8.47 4.87
C VAL A 45 10.62 8.01 4.70
N LYS A 46 10.90 7.12 3.75
CA LYS A 46 12.24 6.60 3.50
C LYS A 46 12.55 6.59 2.00
N LYS A 47 13.70 7.15 1.65
CA LYS A 47 14.20 7.14 0.27
C LYS A 47 14.96 5.84 -0.01
N PRO A 48 14.66 5.12 -1.11
CA PRO A 48 15.47 3.98 -1.56
C PRO A 48 16.80 4.42 -2.21
N SER A 49 17.69 3.47 -2.49
CA SER A 49 18.90 3.68 -3.29
C SER A 49 18.58 4.15 -4.71
N ASP A 50 19.23 5.24 -5.11
CA ASP A 50 19.11 5.81 -6.46
C ASP A 50 19.50 4.79 -7.55
N ASN A 51 20.42 3.87 -7.25
CA ASN A 51 20.82 2.82 -8.21
C ASN A 51 19.70 1.81 -8.45
N LEU A 52 18.97 1.41 -7.41
CA LEU A 52 17.84 0.51 -7.55
C LEU A 52 16.66 1.20 -8.23
N VAL A 53 16.36 2.45 -7.86
CA VAL A 53 15.32 3.23 -8.54
C VAL A 53 15.64 3.33 -10.02
N LYS A 54 16.87 3.71 -10.39
CA LYS A 54 17.30 3.80 -11.79
C LYS A 54 17.14 2.47 -12.54
N LEU A 55 17.48 1.34 -11.91
CA LEU A 55 17.31 0.01 -12.49
C LEU A 55 15.82 -0.35 -12.68
N ILE A 56 14.97 -0.03 -11.72
CA ILE A 56 13.54 -0.34 -11.80
C ILE A 56 12.84 0.59 -12.80
N SER A 57 13.22 1.85 -12.87
CA SER A 57 12.71 2.83 -13.83
C SER A 57 13.07 2.53 -15.29
N THR A 58 13.88 1.49 -15.60
CA THR A 58 14.10 1.08 -17.00
C THR A 58 12.94 0.28 -17.57
N HIS A 59 12.02 -0.19 -16.74
CA HIS A 59 10.83 -0.92 -17.20
C HIS A 59 9.85 0.03 -17.88
N MET A 60 9.24 -0.42 -18.97
CA MET A 60 8.25 0.36 -19.71
C MET A 60 7.02 0.65 -18.83
N ASP A 61 6.48 1.86 -18.96
CA ASP A 61 5.25 2.32 -18.29
C ASP A 61 5.26 2.31 -16.75
N ILE A 62 6.42 2.13 -16.11
CA ILE A 62 6.51 2.26 -14.65
C ILE A 62 6.59 3.74 -14.24
N HIS A 63 5.72 4.13 -13.32
CA HIS A 63 5.75 5.47 -12.74
C HIS A 63 6.86 5.61 -11.67
N ALA A 64 7.32 6.84 -11.45
CA ALA A 64 8.41 7.11 -10.51
C ALA A 64 8.09 6.69 -9.06
N GLY A 65 6.86 6.94 -8.60
CA GLY A 65 6.40 6.50 -7.28
C GLY A 65 6.44 4.98 -7.13
N GLU A 66 5.95 4.24 -8.13
CA GLU A 66 5.99 2.77 -8.16
C GLU A 66 7.43 2.24 -8.14
N ALA A 67 8.31 2.85 -8.95
CA ALA A 67 9.72 2.45 -8.98
C ALA A 67 10.41 2.64 -7.62
N GLU A 68 10.12 3.74 -6.92
CA GLU A 68 10.62 3.96 -5.56
C GLU A 68 10.06 2.94 -4.57
N VAL A 69 8.75 2.67 -4.60
CA VAL A 69 8.10 1.73 -3.67
C VAL A 69 8.67 0.33 -3.81
N ILE A 70 8.84 -0.16 -5.05
CA ILE A 70 9.42 -1.47 -5.31
C ILE A 70 10.90 -1.50 -4.89
N SER A 71 11.66 -0.43 -5.19
CA SER A 71 13.07 -0.33 -4.80
C SER A 71 13.24 -0.39 -3.28
N LEU A 72 12.44 0.39 -2.54
CA LEU A 72 12.50 0.41 -1.08
C LEU A 72 12.07 -0.93 -0.49
N SER A 73 11.01 -1.52 -1.03
CA SER A 73 10.54 -2.84 -0.58
C SER A 73 11.62 -3.91 -0.77
N LYS A 74 12.39 -3.83 -1.86
CA LYS A 74 13.52 -4.74 -2.10
C LYS A 74 14.65 -4.57 -1.07
N GLU A 75 15.00 -3.34 -0.71
CA GLU A 75 16.06 -3.06 0.26
C GLU A 75 15.72 -3.52 1.68
N LEU A 76 14.44 -3.45 2.03
CA LEU A 76 13.96 -3.75 3.39
C LEU A 76 13.48 -5.20 3.54
N ASP A 77 13.56 -6.03 2.50
CA ASP A 77 12.84 -7.32 2.42
C ASP A 77 11.35 -7.17 2.82
N GLY A 78 10.77 -6.06 2.38
CA GLY A 78 9.41 -5.64 2.69
C GLY A 78 8.36 -6.18 1.71
N ILE A 79 7.12 -5.77 1.95
CA ILE A 79 5.99 -6.08 1.08
C ILE A 79 5.55 -4.77 0.40
N ALA A 80 5.65 -4.72 -0.92
CA ALA A 80 5.14 -3.61 -1.71
C ALA A 80 3.61 -3.67 -1.74
N ILE A 81 2.96 -2.59 -1.30
CA ILE A 81 1.52 -2.41 -1.47
C ILE A 81 1.31 -1.62 -2.75
N VAL A 82 0.89 -2.31 -3.81
CA VAL A 82 0.79 -1.77 -5.18
C VAL A 82 -0.46 -2.29 -5.88
N ASP A 83 -1.16 -1.41 -6.57
CA ASP A 83 -2.42 -1.69 -7.29
C ASP A 83 -2.27 -1.67 -8.81
N ASP A 84 -1.25 -1.00 -9.35
CA ASP A 84 -0.98 -0.97 -10.78
C ASP A 84 -0.46 -2.32 -11.35
N PRO A 85 -1.05 -2.86 -12.43
CA PRO A 85 -0.62 -4.13 -13.03
C PRO A 85 0.84 -4.16 -13.51
N VAL A 86 1.37 -3.04 -14.02
CA VAL A 86 2.77 -2.93 -14.47
C VAL A 86 3.68 -2.98 -13.25
N ALA A 87 3.40 -2.19 -12.22
CA ALA A 87 4.14 -2.19 -10.96
C ALA A 87 4.16 -3.59 -10.31
N ARG A 88 3.02 -4.29 -10.31
CA ARG A 88 2.93 -5.67 -9.80
C ARG A 88 3.82 -6.63 -10.59
N SER A 89 3.83 -6.52 -11.91
CA SER A 89 4.66 -7.36 -12.79
C SER A 89 6.16 -7.07 -12.58
N VAL A 90 6.52 -5.80 -12.44
CA VAL A 90 7.91 -5.39 -12.20
C VAL A 90 8.37 -5.83 -10.80
N ALA A 91 7.53 -5.70 -9.77
CA ALA A 91 7.84 -6.20 -8.43
C ALA A 91 8.13 -7.71 -8.44
N GLU A 92 7.33 -8.49 -9.18
CA GLU A 92 7.56 -9.93 -9.37
C GLU A 92 8.91 -10.23 -10.01
N LEU A 93 9.22 -9.56 -11.12
CA LEU A 93 10.48 -9.74 -11.84
C LEU A 93 11.70 -9.49 -10.94
N HIS A 94 11.58 -8.52 -10.04
CA HIS A 94 12.64 -8.17 -9.09
C HIS A 94 12.62 -8.97 -7.79
N GLY A 95 11.75 -9.98 -7.66
CA GLY A 95 11.66 -10.84 -6.48
C GLY A 95 11.07 -10.14 -5.24
N VAL A 96 10.31 -9.06 -5.43
CA VAL A 96 9.68 -8.29 -4.36
C VAL A 96 8.29 -8.85 -4.05
N LYS A 97 8.02 -9.14 -2.78
CA LYS A 97 6.69 -9.53 -2.32
C LYS A 97 5.72 -8.36 -2.53
N LYS A 98 4.54 -8.66 -3.05
CA LYS A 98 3.57 -7.64 -3.49
C LYS A 98 2.15 -8.01 -3.07
N GLU A 99 1.42 -7.05 -2.57
CA GLU A 99 0.05 -7.19 -2.11
C GLU A 99 -0.77 -5.94 -2.51
N GLY A 100 -2.10 -6.02 -2.41
CA GLY A 100 -2.96 -4.83 -2.55
C GLY A 100 -3.38 -4.26 -1.19
N SER A 101 -4.04 -3.11 -1.19
CA SER A 101 -4.53 -2.44 0.03
C SER A 101 -5.40 -3.33 0.92
N TYR A 102 -6.13 -4.28 0.33
CA TYR A 102 -6.93 -5.28 1.06
C TYR A 102 -6.10 -6.11 2.06
N ALA A 103 -4.82 -6.34 1.78
CA ALA A 103 -3.95 -7.13 2.64
C ALA A 103 -3.74 -6.47 4.01
N ILE A 104 -3.85 -5.14 4.10
CA ILE A 104 -3.81 -4.42 5.38
C ILE A 104 -5.00 -4.83 6.25
N ILE A 105 -6.20 -4.87 5.68
CA ILE A 105 -7.43 -5.27 6.38
C ILE A 105 -7.30 -6.71 6.87
N LEU A 106 -6.88 -7.63 5.99
CA LEU A 106 -6.71 -9.04 6.34
C LEU A 106 -5.66 -9.25 7.43
N ARG A 107 -4.51 -8.56 7.36
CA ARG A 107 -3.46 -8.66 8.39
C ARG A 107 -3.95 -8.17 9.74
N MET A 108 -4.71 -7.08 9.77
CA MET A 108 -5.29 -6.56 11.00
C MET A 108 -6.31 -7.53 11.61
N LEU A 109 -7.16 -8.14 10.77
CA LEU A 109 -8.08 -9.17 11.22
C LEU A 109 -7.31 -10.37 11.80
N TRP A 110 -6.31 -10.85 11.06
CA TRP A 110 -5.48 -12.00 11.46
C TRP A 110 -4.70 -11.79 12.75
N LYS A 111 -4.36 -10.54 13.06
CA LYS A 111 -3.68 -10.15 14.29
C LYS A 111 -4.63 -9.88 15.45
N GLY A 112 -5.95 -9.95 15.23
CA GLY A 112 -6.96 -9.65 16.24
C GLY A 112 -7.12 -8.16 16.55
N GLU A 113 -6.54 -7.28 15.72
CA GLU A 113 -6.62 -5.82 15.89
C GLU A 113 -7.99 -5.24 15.53
N ILE A 114 -8.72 -5.96 14.67
CA ILE A 114 -10.10 -5.66 14.28
C ILE A 114 -10.92 -6.95 14.32
N GLY A 115 -12.22 -6.81 14.62
CA GLY A 115 -13.17 -7.90 14.49
C GLY A 115 -13.64 -8.11 13.04
N LYS A 116 -14.30 -9.24 12.81
CA LYS A 116 -14.88 -9.61 11.51
C LYS A 116 -15.83 -8.55 10.92
N ASP A 117 -16.68 -7.94 11.74
CA ASP A 117 -17.60 -6.89 11.27
C ASP A 117 -16.87 -5.60 10.87
N GLU A 118 -15.82 -5.21 11.61
CA GLU A 118 -14.96 -4.06 11.26
C GLU A 118 -14.18 -4.34 9.97
N ALA A 119 -13.66 -5.56 9.79
CA ALA A 119 -12.98 -5.99 8.57
C ALA A 119 -13.93 -5.94 7.35
N ARG A 120 -15.15 -6.46 7.48
CA ARG A 120 -16.17 -6.40 6.42
C ARG A 120 -16.54 -4.96 6.07
N GLY A 121 -16.71 -4.11 7.08
CA GLY A 121 -16.99 -2.69 6.89
C GLY A 121 -15.83 -1.96 6.19
N ALA A 122 -14.59 -2.23 6.58
CA ALA A 122 -13.40 -1.66 5.95
C ALA A 122 -13.26 -2.13 4.49
N PHE A 123 -13.52 -3.41 4.21
CA PHE A 123 -13.45 -3.95 2.85
C PHE A 123 -14.50 -3.32 1.93
N ARG A 124 -15.73 -3.13 2.44
CA ARG A 124 -16.78 -2.41 1.71
C ARG A 124 -16.37 -0.97 1.40
N LYS A 125 -15.85 -0.23 2.39
CA LYS A 125 -15.37 1.15 2.20
C LYS A 125 -14.25 1.24 1.17
N LEU A 126 -13.34 0.25 1.14
CA LEU A 126 -12.27 0.19 0.14
C LEU A 126 -12.83 0.08 -1.29
N ILE A 127 -13.89 -0.73 -1.49
CA ILE A 127 -14.56 -0.85 -2.80
C ILE A 127 -15.30 0.45 -3.15
N GLU A 128 -16.01 1.04 -2.20
CA GLU A 128 -16.73 2.31 -2.35
C GLU A 128 -15.77 3.46 -2.70
N SER A 129 -14.53 3.44 -2.20
CA SER A 129 -13.50 4.44 -2.52
C SER A 129 -12.86 4.26 -3.89
N GLY A 130 -13.33 3.31 -4.70
CA GLY A 130 -12.85 3.12 -6.08
C GLY A 130 -11.91 1.94 -6.28
N TRP A 131 -11.57 1.18 -5.23
CA TRP A 131 -10.74 -0.03 -5.41
C TRP A 131 -11.49 -1.07 -6.24
N ARG A 132 -10.79 -1.70 -7.19
CA ARG A 132 -11.35 -2.70 -8.11
C ARG A 132 -10.52 -3.97 -8.07
N CYS A 133 -11.20 -5.10 -8.22
CA CYS A 133 -10.59 -6.41 -8.36
C CYS A 133 -11.49 -7.31 -9.21
N ASP A 134 -10.95 -8.45 -9.66
CA ASP A 134 -11.76 -9.49 -10.25
C ASP A 134 -12.65 -10.19 -9.19
N VAL A 135 -13.64 -10.93 -9.69
CA VAL A 135 -14.63 -11.62 -8.86
C VAL A 135 -13.99 -12.70 -7.98
N GLY A 136 -12.94 -13.37 -8.46
CA GLY A 136 -12.24 -14.40 -7.70
C GLY A 136 -11.47 -13.82 -6.51
N LEU A 137 -10.78 -12.70 -6.70
CA LEU A 137 -10.11 -11.97 -5.61
C LEU A 137 -11.14 -11.44 -4.60
N TYR A 138 -12.27 -10.90 -5.06
CA TYR A 138 -13.36 -10.47 -4.17
C TYR A 138 -13.85 -11.62 -3.28
N ASP A 139 -14.20 -12.75 -3.88
CA ASP A 139 -14.72 -13.93 -3.17
C ASP A 139 -13.67 -14.49 -2.20
N MET A 140 -12.40 -14.54 -2.61
CA MET A 140 -11.29 -14.96 -1.75
C MET A 140 -11.15 -14.06 -0.51
N ILE A 141 -11.20 -12.73 -0.67
CA ILE A 141 -11.08 -11.79 0.45
C ILE A 141 -12.29 -11.93 1.39
N LEU A 142 -13.50 -12.01 0.84
CA LEU A 142 -14.71 -12.17 1.63
C LEU A 142 -14.68 -13.49 2.42
N ASN A 143 -14.33 -14.61 1.78
CA ASN A 143 -14.20 -15.89 2.46
C ASN A 143 -13.14 -15.87 3.57
N LYS A 144 -12.02 -15.15 3.39
CA LYS A 144 -11.02 -14.96 4.45
C LYS A 144 -11.54 -14.15 5.62
N ILE A 145 -12.39 -13.16 5.38
CA ILE A 145 -13.03 -12.39 6.45
C ILE A 145 -14.09 -13.24 7.16
N GLU A 146 -14.85 -14.05 6.42
CA GLU A 146 -15.95 -14.82 6.98
C GLU A 146 -15.52 -16.05 7.78
N ASN A 147 -14.38 -16.66 7.43
CA ASN A 147 -13.91 -17.89 8.06
C ASN A 147 -12.74 -17.67 9.04
N PHE A 148 -12.54 -16.42 9.48
CA PHE A 148 -11.66 -16.07 10.59
C PHE A 148 -12.44 -16.11 11.91
#